data_AF-A0A1B6HH42-F1
#
_entry.id   AF-A0A1B6HH42-F1
#
_cell.length_a   1.000
_cell.length_b   1.000
_cell.length_c   1.000
_cell.angle_alpha   90.00
_cell.angle_beta   90.00
_cell.angle_gamma   90.00
#
_symmetry.space_group_name_H-M   'P 1'
#
loop_
_entity.id
_entity.type
_entity.pdbx_description
1 polymer ?
#
loop_
_entity_poly.entity_id
_entity_poly.type
_entity_poly.pdbx_seq_one_letter_code
_entity_poly.pdbx_strand_id
1 'polypeptide(L)'
;GGAEVPQVAKESLLDEASQQEPLPEQLNLKRELDLFSAVSLILSVMIGGGIFVSPSSALQRAGSVGEALIVWIVCGLLSLLGALAFAELSTVVPQSGAEYTYFRAAYSPLHKFWGPLPSFSFIWVVVLILRPAEGAIIILIFAEYVYQPVANIFDPQLCPLYQEYIKKIIALLALGITTYINTRSVKLFVKMQNVLSSCKIVVCMIVIAGGIYNLSQDMFYPAIEQPSLKESHPTWDE
;
A
#
# COMPACT_ATOMS: atom_id res chain seq x y z
N GLY A 1 -49.02 41.01 39.25
CA GLY A 1 -47.69 41.42 39.72
C GLY A 1 -46.67 40.84 38.78
N GLY A 2 -46.17 41.63 37.84
CA GLY A 2 -45.10 41.21 36.93
C GLY A 2 -43.77 41.41 37.64
N ALA A 3 -43.04 40.33 37.89
CA ALA A 3 -41.68 40.43 38.39
C ALA A 3 -40.78 40.82 37.20
N GLU A 4 -40.35 42.08 37.16
CA GLU A 4 -39.28 42.50 36.26
C GLU A 4 -38.00 41.78 36.66
N VAL A 5 -37.48 40.97 35.74
CA VAL A 5 -36.17 40.34 35.88
C VAL A 5 -35.11 41.46 35.92
N PRO A 6 -34.24 41.52 36.95
CA PRO A 6 -33.22 42.56 37.08
C PRO A 6 -32.34 42.65 35.83
N GLN A 7 -32.03 43.87 35.36
CA GLN A 7 -31.17 44.09 34.18
C GLN A 7 -29.81 43.37 34.29
N VAL A 8 -29.25 43.28 35.50
CA VAL A 8 -28.01 42.55 35.79
C VAL A 8 -28.12 41.05 35.47
N ALA A 9 -29.31 40.46 35.67
CA ALA A 9 -29.55 39.05 35.31
C ALA A 9 -29.78 38.86 33.80
N LYS A 10 -30.17 39.91 33.07
CA LYS A 10 -30.19 39.87 31.59
C LYS A 10 -28.78 40.01 31.01
N GLU A 11 -27.96 40.87 31.58
CA GLU A 11 -26.54 41.03 31.19
C GLU A 11 -25.74 39.76 31.48
N SER A 12 -25.95 39.10 32.63
CA SER A 12 -25.28 37.83 32.93
C SER A 12 -25.69 36.70 31.98
N LEU A 13 -26.95 36.64 31.56
CA LEU A 13 -27.42 35.65 30.58
C LEU A 13 -26.95 35.97 29.15
N LEU A 14 -26.72 37.24 28.83
CA LEU A 14 -26.12 37.67 27.55
C LEU A 14 -24.59 37.43 27.54
N ASP A 15 -23.93 37.54 28.69
CA ASP A 15 -22.51 37.20 28.87
C ASP A 15 -22.29 35.67 28.85
N GLU A 16 -23.21 34.86 29.40
CA GLU A 16 -23.18 33.40 29.26
C GLU A 16 -23.52 32.93 27.84
N ALA A 17 -24.41 33.63 27.12
CA ALA A 17 -24.73 33.33 25.72
C ALA A 17 -23.63 33.74 24.72
N SER A 18 -22.68 34.59 25.14
CA SER A 18 -21.53 35.00 24.31
C SER A 18 -20.26 34.17 24.54
N GLN A 19 -20.30 33.21 25.49
CA GLN A 19 -19.25 32.21 25.71
C GLN A 19 -19.50 30.87 25.00
N GLN A 20 -20.29 30.88 23.92
CA GLN A 20 -20.36 29.73 23.03
C GLN A 20 -18.98 29.55 22.38
N GLU A 21 -18.20 28.60 22.91
CA GLU A 21 -16.95 28.17 22.26
C GLU A 21 -17.26 27.98 20.77
N PRO A 22 -16.47 28.59 19.86
CA PRO A 22 -16.69 28.41 18.45
C PRO A 22 -16.69 26.90 18.18
N LEU A 23 -17.83 26.40 17.69
CA LEU A 23 -17.97 25.02 17.19
C LEU A 23 -16.72 24.71 16.38
N PRO A 24 -16.05 23.56 16.62
CA PRO A 24 -14.73 23.29 16.05
C PRO A 24 -14.77 23.61 14.56
N GLU A 25 -14.01 24.63 14.19
CA GLU A 25 -13.91 25.14 12.83
C GLU A 25 -13.71 23.92 11.93
N GLN A 26 -14.69 23.64 11.06
CA GLN A 26 -14.61 22.48 10.19
C GLN A 26 -13.33 22.63 9.38
N LEU A 27 -12.32 21.81 9.70
CA LEU A 27 -11.04 21.74 9.01
C LEU A 27 -11.31 21.33 7.56
N ASN A 28 -11.67 22.31 6.74
CA ASN A 28 -12.02 22.11 5.36
C ASN A 28 -10.69 22.01 4.61
N LEU A 29 -10.33 20.80 4.23
CA LEU A 29 -9.13 20.55 3.43
C LEU A 29 -9.28 21.33 2.12
N LYS A 30 -8.41 22.32 1.91
CA LYS A 30 -8.39 23.10 0.67
C LYS A 30 -8.14 22.12 -0.49
N ARG A 31 -9.07 22.07 -1.45
CA ARG A 31 -8.92 21.27 -2.68
C ARG A 31 -7.78 21.88 -3.51
N GLU A 32 -6.57 21.37 -3.31
CA GLU A 32 -5.37 21.78 -4.06
C GLU A 32 -4.92 20.75 -5.11
N LEU A 33 -5.62 19.62 -5.22
CA LEU A 33 -5.28 18.56 -6.16
C LEU A 33 -6.13 18.68 -7.43
N ASP A 34 -5.45 18.88 -8.56
CA ASP A 34 -6.04 18.76 -9.90
C ASP A 34 -6.29 17.29 -10.27
N LEU A 35 -7.19 17.01 -11.22
CA LEU A 35 -7.57 15.65 -11.64
C LEU A 35 -6.36 14.85 -12.10
N PHE A 36 -5.51 15.45 -12.94
CA PHE A 36 -4.32 14.78 -13.45
C PHE A 36 -3.34 14.43 -12.33
N SER A 37 -3.14 15.38 -11.40
CA SER A 37 -2.31 15.17 -10.20
C SER A 37 -2.87 14.06 -9.31
N ALA A 38 -4.19 14.00 -9.14
CA ALA A 38 -4.85 12.96 -8.36
C ALA A 38 -4.71 11.57 -9.00
N VAL A 39 -4.92 11.46 -10.32
CA VAL A 39 -4.76 10.19 -11.05
C VAL A 39 -3.30 9.71 -11.00
N SER A 40 -2.34 10.60 -11.24
CA SER A 40 -0.91 10.29 -11.16
C SER A 40 -0.49 9.83 -9.77
N LEU A 41 -1.03 10.46 -8.72
CA LEU A 41 -0.81 10.06 -7.33
C LEU A 41 -1.37 8.66 -7.06
N ILE A 42 -2.60 8.36 -7.51
CA ILE A 42 -3.20 7.03 -7.34
C ILE A 42 -2.37 5.97 -8.07
N LEU A 43 -1.97 6.20 -9.32
CA LEU A 43 -1.13 5.26 -10.07
C LEU A 43 0.20 4.98 -9.35
N SER A 44 0.81 6.02 -8.79
CA SER A 44 2.07 5.90 -8.04
C SER A 44 1.92 5.08 -6.75
N VAL A 45 0.78 5.17 -6.07
CA VAL A 45 0.51 4.40 -4.85
C VAL A 45 0.13 2.95 -5.17
N MET A 46 -0.62 2.73 -6.25
CA MET A 46 -1.05 1.38 -6.67
C MET A 46 0.10 0.55 -7.24
N ILE A 47 1.00 1.16 -8.00
CA ILE A 47 2.22 0.52 -8.52
C ILE A 47 3.27 0.50 -7.40
N GLY A 48 3.06 -0.39 -6.43
CA GLY A 48 3.95 -0.60 -5.29
C GLY A 48 5.14 -1.52 -5.60
N GLY A 49 5.94 -1.82 -4.57
CA GLY A 49 7.04 -2.79 -4.68
C GLY A 49 6.57 -4.23 -4.93
N GLY A 50 5.29 -4.53 -4.70
CA GLY A 50 4.72 -5.87 -4.89
C GLY A 50 4.81 -6.38 -6.33
N ILE A 51 4.84 -5.51 -7.34
CA ILE A 51 4.96 -5.93 -8.74
C ILE A 51 6.26 -6.69 -9.04
N PHE A 52 7.30 -6.53 -8.22
CA PHE A 52 8.57 -7.24 -8.37
C PHE A 52 8.61 -8.60 -7.67
N VAL A 53 7.67 -8.86 -6.74
CA VAL A 53 7.64 -10.09 -5.92
C VAL A 53 6.45 -10.98 -6.30
N SER A 54 5.28 -10.36 -6.47
CA SER A 54 4.01 -11.04 -6.68
C SER A 54 3.95 -11.91 -7.93
N PRO A 55 4.49 -11.52 -9.12
CA PRO A 55 4.43 -12.37 -10.30
C PRO A 55 5.18 -13.69 -10.13
N SER A 56 6.39 -13.66 -9.55
CA SER A 56 7.18 -14.87 -9.28
C SER A 56 6.45 -15.79 -8.30
N SER A 57 5.88 -15.21 -7.25
CA SER A 57 5.12 -15.95 -6.23
C SER A 57 3.82 -16.56 -6.78
N ALA A 58 3.12 -15.82 -7.65
CA ALA A 58 1.91 -16.29 -8.32
C ALA A 58 2.21 -17.43 -9.29
N LEU A 59 3.28 -17.32 -10.10
CA LEU A 59 3.69 -18.36 -11.03
C LEU A 59 4.10 -19.65 -10.33
N GLN A 60 4.87 -19.55 -9.23
CA GLN A 60 5.27 -20.73 -8.43
C GLN A 60 4.07 -21.47 -7.83
N ARG A 61 3.00 -20.76 -7.48
CA ARG A 61 1.79 -21.34 -6.89
C ARG A 61 0.78 -21.85 -7.93
N ALA A 62 0.70 -21.19 -9.08
CA ALA A 62 -0.17 -21.59 -10.18
C ALA A 62 0.40 -22.75 -10.99
N GLY A 63 1.73 -22.92 -11.06
CA GLY A 63 2.37 -24.03 -11.77
C GLY A 63 2.42 -23.88 -13.30
N SER A 64 1.54 -23.07 -13.90
CA SER A 64 1.57 -22.72 -15.33
C SER A 64 1.47 -21.20 -15.55
N VAL A 65 2.12 -20.72 -16.61
CA VAL A 65 2.08 -19.30 -17.01
C VAL A 65 0.65 -18.88 -17.37
N GLY A 66 -0.11 -19.74 -18.05
CA GLY A 66 -1.49 -19.44 -18.44
C GLY A 66 -2.41 -19.25 -17.22
N GLU A 67 -2.28 -20.12 -16.23
CA GLU A 67 -3.05 -20.03 -14.99
C GLU A 67 -2.67 -18.80 -14.16
N ALA A 68 -1.37 -18.48 -14.09
CA ALA A 68 -0.90 -17.26 -13.44
C ALA A 68 -1.51 -16.00 -14.08
N LEU A 69 -1.57 -15.92 -15.42
CA LEU A 69 -2.19 -14.80 -16.13
C LEU A 69 -3.70 -14.69 -15.87
N ILE A 70 -4.42 -15.81 -15.82
CA ILE A 70 -5.85 -15.83 -15.48
C ILE A 70 -6.07 -15.27 -14.07
N VAL A 71 -5.26 -15.71 -13.09
CA VAL A 71 -5.33 -15.19 -11.71
C VAL A 71 -5.11 -13.68 -11.70
N TRP A 72 -4.12 -13.16 -12.44
CA TRP A 72 -3.89 -11.72 -12.55
C TRP A 72 -5.09 -10.96 -13.13
N ILE A 73 -5.72 -11.48 -14.19
CA ILE A 73 -6.91 -10.86 -14.80
C ILE A 73 -8.08 -10.85 -13.81
N VAL A 74 -8.34 -11.96 -13.13
CA VAL A 74 -9.42 -12.08 -12.14
C VAL A 74 -9.19 -11.11 -10.97
N CYS A 75 -7.97 -11.04 -10.41
CA CYS A 75 -7.61 -10.09 -9.36
C CYS A 75 -7.76 -8.64 -9.82
N GLY A 76 -7.37 -8.33 -11.06
CA GLY A 76 -7.56 -7.00 -11.66
C GLY A 76 -9.04 -6.62 -11.77
N LEU A 77 -9.89 -7.54 -12.24
CA LEU A 77 -11.33 -7.31 -12.35
C LEU A 77 -11.99 -7.13 -10.98
N LEU A 78 -11.66 -7.97 -10.00
CA LEU A 78 -12.16 -7.83 -8.63
C LEU A 78 -11.72 -6.49 -8.02
N SER A 79 -10.49 -6.06 -8.25
CA SER A 79 -9.99 -4.76 -7.78
C SER A 79 -10.71 -3.59 -8.44
N LEU A 80 -11.03 -3.69 -9.73
CA LEU A 80 -11.81 -2.68 -10.46
C LEU A 80 -13.22 -2.54 -9.89
N LEU A 81 -13.91 -3.66 -9.65
CA LEU A 81 -15.25 -3.66 -9.05
C LEU A 81 -15.22 -3.05 -7.63
N GLY A 82 -14.22 -3.41 -6.84
CA GLY A 82 -14.00 -2.80 -5.51
C GLY A 82 -13.76 -1.29 -5.60
N ALA A 83 -12.89 -0.84 -6.51
CA ALA A 83 -12.60 0.58 -6.71
C ALA A 83 -13.85 1.37 -7.13
N LEU A 84 -14.71 0.81 -8.00
CA LEU A 84 -15.98 1.43 -8.39
C LEU A 84 -16.93 1.54 -7.20
N ALA A 85 -17.05 0.49 -6.37
CA ALA A 85 -17.88 0.53 -5.16
C ALA A 85 -17.38 1.60 -4.16
N PHE A 86 -16.06 1.71 -3.98
CA PHE A 86 -15.45 2.76 -3.15
C PHE A 86 -15.62 4.16 -3.75
N ALA A 87 -15.62 4.29 -5.09
CA ALA A 87 -15.87 5.57 -5.76
C ALA A 87 -17.30 6.06 -5.49
N GLU A 88 -18.30 5.18 -5.66
CA GLU A 88 -19.70 5.48 -5.31
C GLU A 88 -19.81 5.90 -3.83
N LEU A 89 -19.23 5.12 -2.93
CA LEU A 89 -19.26 5.41 -1.50
C LEU A 89 -18.58 6.74 -1.12
N SER A 90 -17.49 7.09 -1.81
CA SER A 90 -16.78 8.37 -1.66
C SER A 90 -17.63 9.56 -2.07
N THR A 91 -18.54 9.39 -3.02
CA THR A 91 -19.47 10.46 -3.44
C THR A 91 -20.66 10.58 -2.50
N VAL A 92 -21.12 9.47 -1.90
CA VAL A 92 -22.23 9.44 -0.94
C VAL A 92 -21.83 10.05 0.40
N VAL A 93 -20.59 9.80 0.86
CA VAL A 93 -20.08 10.28 2.16
C VAL A 93 -18.86 11.19 1.92
N PRO A 94 -19.06 12.47 1.58
CA PRO A 94 -17.99 13.41 1.25
C PRO A 94 -17.34 14.00 2.52
N GLN A 95 -16.90 13.13 3.42
CA GLN A 95 -16.25 13.51 4.69
C GLN A 95 -14.84 12.94 4.74
N SER A 96 -13.92 13.69 5.35
CA SER A 96 -12.55 13.22 5.60
C SER A 96 -12.55 12.03 6.58
N GLY A 97 -11.67 11.06 6.33
CA GLY A 97 -11.50 9.87 7.19
C GLY A 97 -11.74 8.51 6.52
N ALA A 98 -12.02 8.51 5.20
CA ALA A 98 -12.07 7.32 4.36
C ALA A 98 -12.98 6.21 4.94
N GLU A 99 -12.49 4.97 4.97
CA GLU A 99 -13.22 3.77 5.40
C GLU A 99 -13.85 3.91 6.79
N TYR A 100 -13.13 4.51 7.74
CA TYR A 100 -13.65 4.75 9.08
C TYR A 100 -14.93 5.60 9.05
N THR A 101 -14.92 6.65 8.23
CA THR A 101 -16.07 7.55 8.10
C THR A 101 -17.23 6.86 7.38
N TYR A 102 -16.96 5.95 6.44
CA TYR A 102 -18.01 5.13 5.83
C TYR A 102 -18.69 4.21 6.83
N PHE A 103 -17.92 3.49 7.64
CA PHE A 103 -18.48 2.65 8.71
C PHE A 103 -19.26 3.49 9.73
N ARG A 104 -18.73 4.66 10.10
CA ARG A 104 -19.43 5.56 11.02
C ARG A 104 -20.74 6.06 10.41
N ALA A 105 -20.74 6.51 9.16
CA ALA A 105 -21.95 7.01 8.49
C ALA A 105 -23.02 5.92 8.31
N ALA A 106 -22.62 4.68 7.99
CA ALA A 106 -23.54 3.56 7.80
C ALA A 106 -24.17 3.05 9.10
N TYR A 107 -23.38 2.90 10.17
CA TYR A 107 -23.82 2.22 11.40
C TYR A 107 -24.22 3.17 12.53
N SER A 108 -23.65 4.39 12.61
CA SER A 108 -24.01 5.37 13.64
C SER A 108 -25.51 5.71 13.72
N PRO A 109 -26.28 5.83 12.61
CA PRO A 109 -27.71 6.13 12.71
C PRO A 109 -28.56 4.94 13.20
N LEU A 110 -28.03 3.71 13.20
CA LEU A 110 -28.78 2.51 13.59
C LEU A 110 -29.05 2.44 15.10
N HIS A 111 -28.09 2.88 15.92
CA HIS A 111 -28.23 2.86 17.38
C HIS A 111 -27.28 3.87 18.05
N LYS A 112 -27.79 4.68 18.99
CA LYS A 112 -27.02 5.76 19.67
C LYS A 112 -25.71 5.29 20.32
N PHE A 113 -25.72 4.12 20.96
CA PHE A 113 -24.54 3.56 21.66
C PHE A 113 -23.73 2.53 20.87
N TRP A 114 -24.38 1.64 20.11
CA TRP A 114 -23.74 0.53 19.40
C TRP A 114 -23.37 0.86 17.96
N GLY A 115 -24.01 1.88 17.36
CA GLY A 115 -23.76 2.29 15.99
C GLY A 115 -22.32 2.71 15.69
N PRO A 116 -21.61 3.43 16.59
CA PRO A 116 -20.19 3.74 16.38
C PRO A 116 -19.23 2.56 16.56
N LEU A 117 -19.67 1.46 17.19
CA LEU A 117 -18.79 0.36 17.61
C LEU A 117 -18.12 -0.38 16.43
N PRO A 118 -18.81 -0.68 15.31
CA PRO A 118 -18.17 -1.23 14.11
C PRO A 118 -17.05 -0.33 13.55
N SER A 119 -17.27 0.99 13.51
CA SER A 119 -16.23 1.94 13.04
C SER A 119 -15.00 1.95 13.94
N PHE A 120 -15.21 1.84 15.26
CA PHE A 120 -14.15 1.74 16.24
C PHE A 120 -13.38 0.41 16.09
N SER A 121 -14.09 -0.72 16.05
CA SER A 121 -13.46 -2.03 15.86
C SER A 121 -12.63 -2.10 14.58
N PHE A 122 -13.16 -1.55 13.48
CA PHE A 122 -12.44 -1.44 12.21
C PHE A 122 -11.11 -0.69 12.37
N ILE A 123 -11.11 0.53 12.95
CA ILE A 123 -9.88 1.31 13.08
C ILE A 123 -8.86 0.63 14.01
N TRP A 124 -9.32 -0.10 15.03
CA TRP A 124 -8.43 -0.89 15.89
C TRP A 124 -7.71 -1.99 15.11
N VAL A 125 -8.43 -2.75 14.30
CA VAL A 125 -7.83 -3.79 13.44
C VAL A 125 -6.87 -3.18 12.44
N VAL A 126 -7.24 -2.06 11.81
CA VAL A 126 -6.39 -1.38 10.84
C VAL A 126 -5.09 -0.89 11.50
N VAL A 127 -5.17 -0.20 12.63
CA VAL A 127 -4.00 0.43 13.27
C VAL A 127 -3.09 -0.60 13.95
N LEU A 128 -3.65 -1.62 14.61
CA LEU A 128 -2.83 -2.59 15.35
C LEU A 128 -2.31 -3.73 14.51
N ILE A 129 -3.06 -4.16 13.50
CA ILE A 129 -2.77 -5.39 12.77
C ILE A 129 -2.38 -5.06 11.34
N LEU A 130 -3.28 -4.38 10.60
CA LEU A 130 -3.13 -4.23 9.15
C LEU A 130 -1.93 -3.34 8.79
N ARG A 131 -1.86 -2.11 9.31
CA ARG A 131 -0.80 -1.15 8.97
C ARG A 131 0.60 -1.61 9.40
N PRO A 132 0.80 -2.16 10.62
CA PRO A 132 2.10 -2.68 11.00
C PRO A 132 2.53 -3.90 10.17
N ALA A 133 1.59 -4.80 9.85
CA ALA A 133 1.88 -5.96 9.00
C ALA A 133 2.28 -5.56 7.58
N GLU A 134 1.56 -4.61 6.97
CA GLU A 134 1.90 -4.03 5.65
C GLU A 134 3.33 -3.47 5.65
N GLY A 135 3.67 -2.66 6.67
CA GLY A 135 5.01 -2.09 6.82
C GLY A 135 6.10 -3.16 7.00
N ALA A 136 5.84 -4.16 7.84
CA ALA A 136 6.78 -5.25 8.10
C ALA A 136 7.10 -6.06 6.83
N ILE A 137 6.08 -6.39 6.03
CA ILE A 137 6.25 -7.10 4.75
C ILE A 137 7.15 -6.30 3.80
N ILE A 138 6.90 -5.00 3.64
CA ILE A 138 7.68 -4.14 2.73
C ILE A 138 9.15 -4.07 3.17
N ILE A 139 9.40 -3.92 4.46
CA ILE A 139 10.76 -3.82 5.01
C ILE A 139 11.52 -5.16 4.90
N LEU A 140 10.83 -6.29 5.11
CA LEU A 140 11.43 -7.61 4.92
C LEU A 140 11.79 -7.86 3.46
N ILE A 141 10.91 -7.48 2.52
CA ILE A 141 11.18 -7.55 1.08
C ILE A 141 12.39 -6.68 0.72
N PHE A 142 12.47 -5.47 1.27
CA PHE A 142 13.64 -4.60 1.08
C PHE A 142 14.93 -5.28 1.56
N ALA A 143 14.91 -5.88 2.75
CA ALA A 143 16.07 -6.58 3.28
C ALA A 143 16.47 -7.79 2.42
N GLU A 144 15.51 -8.54 1.89
CA GLU A 144 15.77 -9.64 0.95
C GLU A 144 16.48 -9.14 -0.31
N TYR A 145 15.97 -8.07 -0.92
CA TYR A 145 16.56 -7.51 -2.15
C TYR A 145 17.95 -6.88 -1.93
N VAL A 146 18.21 -6.31 -0.76
CA VAL A 146 19.55 -5.79 -0.42
C VAL A 146 20.53 -6.92 -0.13
N TYR A 147 20.07 -8.00 0.53
CA TYR A 147 20.92 -9.11 0.91
C TYR A 147 21.30 -10.00 -0.27
N GLN A 148 20.38 -10.30 -1.20
CA GLN A 148 20.61 -11.26 -2.28
C GLN A 148 21.86 -10.98 -3.14
N PRO A 149 22.12 -9.74 -3.61
CA PRO A 149 23.33 -9.46 -4.38
C PRO A 149 24.62 -9.66 -3.59
N VAL A 150 24.61 -9.28 -2.31
CA VAL A 150 25.77 -9.41 -1.41
C VAL A 150 26.04 -10.88 -1.11
N ALA A 151 25.00 -11.66 -0.85
CA ALA A 151 25.11 -13.10 -0.58
C ALA A 151 25.74 -13.86 -1.75
N ASN A 152 25.34 -13.53 -2.98
CA ASN A 152 25.89 -14.15 -4.20
C ASN A 152 27.38 -13.85 -4.41
N ILE A 153 27.90 -12.73 -3.87
CA ILE A 153 29.29 -12.31 -4.05
C ILE A 153 30.19 -12.84 -2.94
N PHE A 154 29.71 -12.80 -1.69
CA PHE A 154 30.58 -13.00 -0.52
C PHE A 154 30.47 -14.38 0.12
N ASP A 155 29.29 -15.00 0.17
CA ASP A 155 29.17 -16.29 0.86
C ASP A 155 27.92 -17.12 0.47
N PRO A 156 28.00 -17.93 -0.61
CA PRO A 156 26.91 -18.78 -1.07
C PRO A 156 26.57 -19.95 -0.13
N GLN A 157 27.45 -20.30 0.82
CA GLN A 157 27.33 -21.52 1.64
C GLN A 157 26.97 -21.24 3.11
N LEU A 158 26.63 -20.00 3.44
CA LEU A 158 26.30 -19.59 4.80
C LEU A 158 25.02 -20.28 5.30
N CYS A 159 25.03 -20.79 6.53
CA CYS A 159 23.90 -21.51 7.13
C CYS A 159 22.58 -20.70 7.04
N PRO A 160 21.46 -21.29 6.62
CA PRO A 160 20.19 -20.56 6.40
C PRO A 160 19.74 -19.73 7.60
N LEU A 161 19.96 -20.23 8.81
CA LEU A 161 19.62 -19.53 10.05
C LEU A 161 20.35 -18.18 10.17
N TYR A 162 21.64 -18.14 9.84
CA TYR A 162 22.42 -16.91 9.91
C TYR A 162 22.02 -15.91 8.82
N GLN A 163 21.64 -16.40 7.63
CA GLN A 163 21.09 -15.56 6.57
C GLN A 163 19.81 -14.84 7.01
N GLU A 164 18.90 -15.56 7.69
CA GLU A 164 17.68 -14.95 8.24
C GLU A 164 17.97 -13.89 9.29
N TYR A 165 18.95 -14.11 10.18
CA TYR A 165 19.34 -13.10 11.17
C TYR A 165 19.91 -11.84 10.51
N ILE A 166 20.76 -11.97 9.49
CA ILE A 166 21.28 -10.82 8.74
C ILE A 166 20.13 -10.04 8.11
N LYS A 167 19.22 -10.72 7.40
CA LYS A 167 18.05 -10.09 6.78
C LYS A 167 17.20 -9.34 7.80
N LYS A 168 16.96 -9.91 8.99
CA LYS A 168 16.24 -9.26 10.09
C LYS A 168 16.97 -8.03 10.63
N ILE A 169 18.30 -8.07 10.75
CA ILE A 169 19.10 -6.91 11.18
C ILE A 169 19.01 -5.78 10.14
N ILE A 170 19.17 -6.10 8.85
CA ILE A 170 19.03 -5.13 7.75
C ILE A 170 17.62 -4.51 7.77
N ALA A 171 16.58 -5.34 7.95
CA ALA A 171 15.19 -4.90 8.07
C ALA A 171 15.00 -3.93 9.25
N LEU A 172 15.49 -4.26 10.44
CA LEU A 172 15.38 -3.40 11.63
C LEU A 172 16.12 -2.07 11.45
N LEU A 173 17.30 -2.09 10.84
CA LEU A 173 18.05 -0.86 10.53
C LEU A 173 17.29 0.01 9.52
N ALA A 174 16.75 -0.59 8.45
CA ALA A 174 15.97 0.12 7.45
C ALA A 174 14.69 0.72 8.04
N LEU A 175 13.99 -0.02 8.92
CA LEU A 175 12.84 0.47 9.66
C LEU A 175 13.21 1.66 10.56
N GLY A 176 14.31 1.53 11.32
CA GLY A 176 14.80 2.58 12.22
C GLY A 176 15.16 3.86 11.47
N ILE A 177 15.91 3.74 10.36
CA ILE A 177 16.29 4.88 9.51
C ILE A 177 15.05 5.54 8.92
N THR A 178 14.12 4.76 8.38
CA THR A 178 12.89 5.29 7.77
C THR A 178 12.03 6.01 8.81
N THR A 179 11.90 5.42 9.99
CA THR A 179 11.17 6.02 11.12
C THR A 179 11.83 7.31 11.57
N TYR A 180 13.16 7.33 11.69
CA TYR A 180 13.93 8.52 12.06
C TYR A 180 13.77 9.66 11.04
N ILE A 181 13.84 9.36 9.74
CA ILE A 181 13.62 10.35 8.67
C ILE A 181 12.20 10.92 8.76
N ASN A 182 11.21 10.04 8.94
CA ASN A 182 9.80 10.43 9.05
C ASN A 182 9.53 11.31 10.28
N THR A 183 10.09 10.98 11.45
CA THR A 183 9.91 11.79 12.67
C THR A 183 10.68 13.10 12.61
N ARG A 184 11.81 13.17 11.90
CA ARG A 184 12.59 14.41 11.74
C ARG A 184 11.97 15.38 10.73
N SER A 185 11.50 14.88 9.59
CA SER A 185 10.87 15.70 8.56
C SER A 185 10.01 14.84 7.62
N VAL A 186 8.70 14.96 7.77
CA VAL A 186 7.72 14.34 6.86
C VAL A 186 7.92 14.83 5.42
N LYS A 187 8.32 16.09 5.22
CA LYS A 187 8.58 16.65 3.88
C LYS A 187 9.76 15.95 3.19
N LEU A 188 10.81 15.61 3.94
CA LEU A 188 11.95 14.86 3.42
C LEU A 188 11.55 13.43 3.07
N PHE A 189 10.79 12.77 3.96
CA PHE A 189 10.25 11.44 3.71
C PHE A 189 9.42 11.39 2.43
N VAL A 190 8.47 12.32 2.25
CA VAL A 190 7.64 12.42 1.04
C VAL A 190 8.48 12.64 -0.21
N LYS A 191 9.50 13.51 -0.15
CA LYS A 191 10.40 13.74 -1.29
C LYS A 191 11.17 12.47 -1.67
N MET A 192 11.71 11.75 -0.69
CA MET A 192 12.40 10.47 -0.90
C MET A 192 11.46 9.42 -1.50
N GLN A 193 10.26 9.28 -0.94
CA GLN A 193 9.25 8.36 -1.42
C GLN A 193 8.86 8.64 -2.89
N ASN A 194 8.65 9.91 -3.25
CA ASN A 194 8.30 10.30 -4.61
C ASN A 194 9.41 9.94 -5.61
N VAL A 195 10.67 10.20 -5.27
CA VAL A 195 11.82 9.82 -6.12
C VAL A 195 11.89 8.31 -6.32
N LEU A 196 11.74 7.53 -5.24
CA LEU A 196 11.72 6.06 -5.32
C LEU A 196 10.53 5.55 -6.14
N SER A 197 9.36 6.18 -6.03
CA SER A 197 8.18 5.84 -6.80
C SER A 197 8.40 6.05 -8.30
N SER A 198 8.99 7.18 -8.69
CA SER A 198 9.33 7.44 -10.09
C SER A 198 10.33 6.41 -10.64
N CYS A 199 11.35 6.02 -9.84
CA CYS A 199 12.32 5.00 -10.23
C CYS A 199 11.63 3.65 -10.51
N LYS A 200 10.70 3.23 -9.65
CA LYS A 200 9.95 1.97 -9.85
C LYS A 200 9.19 1.94 -11.17
N ILE A 201 8.56 3.06 -11.54
CA ILE A 201 7.84 3.19 -12.82
C ILE A 201 8.80 3.02 -14.00
N VAL A 202 9.99 3.64 -13.94
CA VAL A 202 11.01 3.50 -14.99
C VAL A 202 11.46 2.04 -15.13
N VAL A 203 11.72 1.35 -14.03
CA VAL A 203 12.08 -0.07 -14.07
C VAL A 203 10.97 -0.92 -14.70
N CYS A 204 9.70 -0.65 -14.37
CA CYS A 204 8.57 -1.35 -14.99
C CYS A 204 8.54 -1.14 -16.51
N MET A 205 8.78 0.09 -16.98
CA MET A 205 8.84 0.40 -18.41
C MET A 205 9.97 -0.35 -19.12
N ILE A 206 11.14 -0.47 -18.48
CA ILE A 206 12.28 -1.24 -19.01
C ILE A 206 11.91 -2.72 -19.13
N VAL A 207 11.29 -3.30 -18.11
CA VAL A 207 10.87 -4.72 -18.12
C VAL A 207 9.84 -4.97 -19.23
N ILE A 208 8.86 -4.07 -19.41
CA ILE A 208 7.86 -4.18 -20.47
C ILE A 208 8.52 -4.10 -21.85
N ALA A 209 9.39 -3.11 -22.07
CA ALA A 209 10.09 -2.94 -23.34
C ALA A 209 11.00 -4.14 -23.66
N GLY A 210 11.74 -4.65 -22.67
CA GLY A 210 12.55 -5.85 -22.80
C GLY A 210 11.71 -7.09 -23.11
N GLY A 211 10.55 -7.24 -22.48
CA GLY A 211 9.61 -8.33 -22.76
C GLY A 211 9.07 -8.28 -24.20
N ILE A 212 8.64 -7.11 -24.67
CA ILE A 212 8.17 -6.92 -26.04
C ILE A 212 9.29 -7.21 -27.05
N TYR A 213 10.52 -6.77 -26.77
CA TYR A 213 11.66 -7.02 -27.63
C TYR A 213 12.00 -8.53 -27.74
N ASN A 214 11.96 -9.27 -26.64
CA ASN A 214 12.17 -10.73 -26.69
C ASN A 214 11.05 -11.42 -27.48
N LEU A 215 9.79 -11.03 -27.25
CA LEU A 215 8.65 -11.60 -27.97
C LEU A 215 8.70 -11.32 -29.48
N SER A 216 9.18 -10.14 -29.88
CA SER A 216 9.35 -9.81 -31.30
C SER A 216 10.50 -10.57 -31.94
N GLN A 217 11.57 -10.89 -31.20
CA GLN A 217 12.62 -11.78 -31.68
C GLN A 217 12.13 -13.21 -31.85
N ASP A 218 11.42 -13.77 -30.85
CA ASP A 218 10.87 -15.14 -30.94
C ASP A 218 9.86 -15.29 -32.10
N MET A 219 9.12 -14.22 -32.42
CA MET A 219 8.20 -14.19 -33.56
C MET A 219 8.91 -14.08 -34.92
N PHE A 220 10.09 -13.44 -34.97
CA PHE A 220 10.84 -13.20 -36.21
C PHE A 220 11.96 -14.24 -36.46
N TYR A 221 12.40 -14.93 -35.41
CA TYR A 221 13.35 -16.05 -35.42
C TYR A 221 12.81 -17.15 -34.49
N PRO A 222 11.82 -17.96 -34.94
CA PRO A 222 11.37 -19.09 -34.13
C PRO A 222 12.56 -20.02 -33.91
N ALA A 223 12.80 -20.37 -32.64
CA ALA A 223 13.94 -21.12 -32.16
C ALA A 223 14.41 -22.19 -33.16
N ILE A 224 15.58 -21.97 -33.76
CA ILE A 224 16.33 -23.03 -34.43
C ILE A 224 16.54 -24.10 -33.36
N GLU A 225 16.02 -25.31 -33.61
CA GLU A 225 16.10 -26.49 -32.77
C GLU A 225 17.37 -26.48 -31.90
N GLN A 226 17.22 -26.28 -30.59
CA GLN A 226 18.28 -26.70 -29.68
C GLN A 226 18.25 -28.24 -29.68
N PRO A 227 19.29 -28.92 -30.17
CA PRO A 227 19.30 -30.37 -30.15
C PRO A 227 19.23 -30.81 -28.70
N SER A 228 18.34 -31.76 -28.44
CA SER A 228 18.16 -32.42 -27.16
C SER A 228 19.51 -32.90 -26.62
N LEU A 229 20.03 -32.24 -25.57
CA LEU A 229 20.99 -32.87 -24.68
C LEU A 229 20.22 -33.83 -23.76
N LYS A 230 19.67 -34.89 -24.35
CA LYS A 230 19.24 -36.09 -23.64
C LYS A 230 20.23 -37.20 -23.99
N GLU A 231 20.75 -37.80 -22.93
CA GLU A 231 21.41 -39.11 -22.85
C GLU A 231 22.86 -39.20 -23.33
N SER A 232 23.78 -38.97 -22.39
CA SER A 232 24.96 -39.81 -22.25
C SER A 232 25.09 -40.27 -20.80
N HIS A 233 24.32 -41.29 -20.43
CA HIS A 233 24.71 -42.15 -19.32
C HIS A 233 25.97 -42.91 -19.75
N PRO A 234 27.11 -42.82 -19.04
CA PRO A 234 28.17 -43.80 -19.21
C PRO A 234 27.74 -45.06 -18.46
N THR A 235 27.24 -46.05 -19.19
CA THR A 235 27.30 -47.44 -18.75
C THR A 235 28.75 -47.89 -18.82
N TRP A 236 29.36 -48.12 -17.67
CA TRP A 236 30.55 -48.98 -17.58
C TRP A 236 30.16 -50.17 -16.72
N ASP A 237 29.68 -51.21 -17.39
CA ASP A 237 29.84 -52.58 -16.91
C ASP A 237 31.35 -52.89 -16.93
N GLU A 238 31.92 -53.14 -15.75
CA GLU A 238 32.95 -54.14 -15.36
C GLU A 238 33.61 -53.75 -14.02
#